data_AF-A0AAA9RWQ4-F1
#
_entry.id   AF-A0AAA9RWQ4-F1
#
_cell.length_a   1.000
_cell.length_b   1.000
_cell.length_c   1.000
_cell.angle_alpha   90.00
_cell.angle_beta   90.00
_cell.angle_gamma   90.00
#
_symmetry.space_group_name_H-M   'P 1'
#
loop_
_entity.id
_entity.type
_entity.pdbx_description
1 polymer ?
#
loop_
_entity_poly.entity_id
_entity_poly.type
_entity_poly.pdbx_seq_one_letter_code
_entity_poly.pdbx_strand_id
1 'polypeptide(L)'
;MEAESAPAGESLREATQRRLLRFSELRGKSMAAGEFWDIVAITAADEKQELAYKQQLSEKLKKKELPLGVQYHVFVDPAGAKIGMFMAMEDQPFVPFDVWKSFMEINGILLPSY
;
A
#
# COMPACT_ATOMS: atom_id res chain seq x y z
N MET A 1 26.20 -33.31 -6.72
CA MET A 1 24.85 -32.75 -6.47
C MET A 1 25.04 -31.40 -5.83
N GLU A 2 25.03 -30.35 -6.64
CA GLU A 2 25.02 -28.96 -6.18
C GLU A 2 23.64 -28.65 -5.59
N ALA A 3 23.63 -28.22 -4.33
CA ALA A 3 22.49 -27.48 -3.80
C ALA A 3 22.55 -26.09 -4.45
N GLU A 4 21.60 -25.83 -5.33
CA GLU A 4 21.39 -24.52 -5.96
C GLU A 4 21.07 -23.51 -4.85
N SER A 5 22.10 -22.82 -4.36
CA SER A 5 21.97 -21.78 -3.34
C SER A 5 21.18 -20.60 -3.93
N ALA A 6 20.15 -20.15 -3.21
CA ALA A 6 19.43 -18.91 -3.50
C ALA A 6 20.42 -17.77 -3.83
N PRO A 7 20.10 -16.87 -4.78
CA PRO A 7 21.04 -15.87 -5.24
C PRO A 7 21.50 -15.00 -4.06
N ALA A 8 22.82 -14.77 -4.00
CA ALA A 8 23.52 -14.09 -2.93
C ALA A 8 22.80 -12.79 -2.50
N GLY A 9 22.51 -12.70 -1.21
CA GLY A 9 21.63 -11.70 -0.62
C GLY A 9 22.14 -10.28 -0.79
N GLU A 10 21.35 -9.44 -1.47
CA GLU A 10 21.41 -7.99 -1.25
C GLU A 10 21.15 -7.74 0.23
N SER A 11 21.93 -6.84 0.85
CA SER A 11 21.59 -6.42 2.20
C SER A 11 20.21 -5.76 2.17
N LEU A 12 19.39 -6.02 3.20
CA LEU A 12 18.06 -5.39 3.35
C LEU A 12 18.13 -3.87 3.16
N ARG A 13 19.24 -3.27 3.59
CA ARG A 13 19.52 -1.84 3.47
C ARG A 13 19.67 -1.40 2.01
N GLU A 14 20.46 -2.12 1.21
CA GLU A 14 20.65 -1.80 -0.22
C GLU A 14 19.36 -1.98 -1.02
N ALA A 15 18.62 -3.06 -0.76
CA ALA A 15 17.31 -3.29 -1.38
C ALA A 15 16.33 -2.16 -1.04
N THR A 16 16.33 -1.70 0.21
CA THR A 16 15.50 -0.57 0.67
C THR A 16 15.92 0.74 -0.02
N GLN A 17 17.22 1.03 -0.06
CA GLN A 17 17.75 2.23 -0.72
C GLN A 17 17.39 2.26 -2.21
N ARG A 18 17.52 1.13 -2.91
CA ARG A 18 17.14 1.03 -4.32
C ARG A 18 15.65 1.31 -4.55
N ARG A 19 14.77 0.77 -3.70
CA ARG A 19 13.33 1.03 -3.77
C ARG A 19 13.01 2.51 -3.53
N LEU A 20 13.67 3.14 -2.55
CA LEU A 20 13.50 4.57 -2.25
C LEU A 20 14.00 5.46 -3.40
N LEU A 21 15.13 5.11 -4.01
CA LEU A 21 15.65 5.81 -5.18
C LEU A 21 14.68 5.72 -6.35
N ARG A 22 14.22 4.50 -6.69
CA ARG A 22 13.20 4.29 -7.73
C ARG A 22 11.92 5.08 -7.45
N PHE A 23 11.43 5.06 -6.21
CA PHE A 23 10.26 5.86 -5.85
C PHE A 23 10.52 7.37 -6.02
N SER A 24 11.71 7.84 -5.65
CA SER A 24 12.06 9.25 -5.76
C SER A 24 12.04 9.75 -7.21
N GLU A 25 12.43 8.90 -8.17
CA GLU A 25 12.43 9.20 -9.60
C GLU A 25 11.01 9.24 -10.20
N LEU A 26 10.04 8.56 -9.58
CA LEU A 26 8.66 8.49 -10.06
C LEU A 26 7.79 9.66 -9.57
N ARG A 27 8.25 10.43 -8.58
CA ARG A 27 7.50 11.57 -8.04
C ARG A 27 7.21 12.60 -9.12
N GLY A 28 5.94 13.00 -9.22
CA GLY A 28 5.48 14.00 -10.19
C GLY A 28 5.43 13.51 -11.64
N LYS A 29 5.79 12.26 -11.93
CA LYS A 29 5.60 11.64 -13.25
C LYS A 29 4.22 10.99 -13.30
N SER A 30 3.56 11.07 -14.46
CA SER A 30 2.39 10.26 -14.75
C SER A 30 2.86 8.86 -15.09
N MET A 31 2.33 7.84 -14.41
CA MET A 31 2.62 6.44 -14.72
C MET A 31 1.47 5.82 -15.49
N ALA A 32 1.80 4.95 -16.45
CA ALA A 32 0.81 4.11 -17.10
C ALA A 32 0.42 2.92 -16.21
N ALA A 33 -0.74 2.32 -16.50
CA ALA A 33 -1.18 1.11 -15.84
C ALA A 33 -0.11 0.00 -16.00
N GLY A 34 0.23 -0.69 -14.91
CA GLY A 34 1.22 -1.76 -14.84
C GLY A 34 2.69 -1.33 -14.72
N GLU A 35 3.03 -0.03 -14.78
CA GLU A 35 4.43 0.42 -14.66
C GLU A 35 4.95 0.45 -13.22
N PHE A 36 4.06 0.66 -12.25
CA PHE A 36 4.41 0.69 -10.83
C PHE A 36 3.24 0.23 -9.96
N TRP A 37 2.41 1.16 -9.48
CA TRP A 37 1.21 0.87 -8.72
C TRP A 37 0.02 1.42 -9.48
N ASP A 38 -0.96 0.56 -9.76
CA ASP A 38 -2.22 0.98 -10.33
C ASP A 38 -3.11 1.64 -9.26
N ILE A 39 -3.09 1.07 -8.06
CA ILE A 39 -3.92 1.46 -6.92
C ILE A 39 -3.09 1.43 -5.64
N VAL A 40 -3.30 2.42 -4.78
CA VAL A 40 -2.80 2.46 -3.40
C VAL A 40 -4.01 2.61 -2.49
N ALA A 41 -4.30 1.57 -1.72
CA ALA A 41 -5.33 1.62 -0.68
C ALA A 41 -4.66 1.81 0.68
N ILE A 42 -5.08 2.84 1.42
CA ILE A 42 -4.60 3.20 2.76
C ILE A 42 -5.74 3.00 3.74
N THR A 43 -5.45 2.31 4.83
CA THR A 43 -6.41 2.05 5.90
C THR A 43 -6.21 3.06 7.03
N ALA A 44 -7.32 3.50 7.60
CA ALA A 44 -7.38 4.43 8.72
C ALA A 44 -8.17 3.79 9.85
N ALA A 45 -7.74 3.98 11.10
CA ALA A 45 -8.42 3.40 12.25
C ALA A 45 -9.78 4.06 12.53
N ASP A 46 -9.96 5.33 12.13
CA ASP A 46 -11.19 6.08 12.32
C ASP A 46 -11.39 7.15 11.21
N GLU A 47 -12.58 7.75 11.18
CA GLU A 47 -12.95 8.79 10.21
C GLU A 47 -12.06 10.05 10.30
N LYS A 48 -11.54 10.36 11.50
CA LYS A 48 -10.67 11.52 11.69
C LYS A 48 -9.31 11.27 11.05
N GLN A 49 -8.77 10.06 11.18
CA GLN A 49 -7.54 9.63 10.54
C GLN A 49 -7.72 9.51 9.03
N GLU A 50 -8.87 9.01 8.57
CA GLU A 50 -9.20 8.96 7.14
C GLU A 50 -9.19 10.37 6.53
N LEU A 51 -9.84 11.33 7.19
CA LEU A 51 -9.87 12.72 6.75
C LEU A 51 -8.48 13.34 6.72
N ALA A 52 -7.66 13.10 7.75
CA ALA A 52 -6.28 13.59 7.81
C ALA A 52 -5.43 13.02 6.67
N TYR A 53 -5.57 11.74 6.36
CA TYR A 53 -4.85 11.09 5.27
C TYR A 53 -5.32 11.57 3.90
N LYS A 54 -6.62 11.75 3.69
CA LYS A 54 -7.16 12.35 2.46
C LYS A 54 -6.59 13.76 2.24
N GLN A 55 -6.54 14.58 3.29
CA GLN A 55 -5.94 15.92 3.22
C GLN A 55 -4.45 15.84 2.88
N GLN A 56 -3.69 15.01 3.59
CA GLN A 56 -2.25 14.84 3.36
C GLN A 56 -1.94 14.35 1.93
N LEU A 57 -2.70 13.37 1.42
CA LEU A 57 -2.58 12.91 0.04
C LEU A 57 -2.88 14.01 -0.96
N SER A 58 -3.96 14.78 -0.74
CA SER A 58 -4.33 15.88 -1.63
C SER A 58 -3.22 16.93 -1.74
N GLU A 59 -2.57 17.28 -0.62
CA GLU A 59 -1.45 18.20 -0.61
C GLU A 59 -0.22 17.62 -1.29
N LYS A 60 0.09 16.34 -1.04
CA LYS A 60 1.22 15.65 -1.66
C LYS A 60 1.06 15.51 -3.17
N LEU A 61 -0.15 15.24 -3.65
CA LEU A 61 -0.47 15.21 -5.08
C LEU A 61 -0.35 16.60 -5.71
N LYS A 62 -0.87 17.65 -5.05
CA LYS A 62 -0.73 19.04 -5.51
C LYS A 62 0.74 19.47 -5.62
N LYS A 63 1.57 19.09 -4.65
CA LYS A 63 3.02 19.34 -4.63
C LYS A 63 3.81 18.40 -5.54
N LYS A 64 3.16 17.46 -6.22
CA LYS A 64 3.81 16.43 -7.07
C LYS A 64 4.83 15.59 -6.32
N GLU A 65 4.65 15.42 -5.00
CA GLU A 65 5.49 14.56 -4.16
C GLU A 65 5.14 13.08 -4.30
N LEU A 66 4.03 12.76 -4.97
CA LEU A 66 3.59 11.41 -5.26
C LEU A 66 3.57 11.18 -6.78
N PRO A 67 3.77 9.93 -7.24
CA PRO A 67 3.52 9.56 -8.62
C PRO A 67 2.08 9.90 -9.01
N LEU A 68 1.92 10.52 -10.18
CA LEU A 68 0.64 10.87 -10.77
C LEU A 68 0.11 9.68 -11.60
N GLY A 69 -1.21 9.56 -11.73
CA GLY A 69 -1.84 8.45 -12.46
C GLY A 69 -2.14 7.21 -11.61
N VAL A 70 -1.64 7.15 -10.38
CA VAL A 70 -2.00 6.12 -9.39
C VAL A 70 -3.31 6.49 -8.70
N GLN A 71 -4.21 5.53 -8.51
CA GLN A 71 -5.45 5.73 -7.75
C GLN A 71 -5.20 5.57 -6.25
N TYR A 72 -5.25 6.67 -5.50
CA TYR A 72 -5.10 6.65 -4.04
C TYR A 72 -6.47 6.65 -3.37
N HIS A 73 -6.73 5.62 -2.57
CA HIS A 73 -7.95 5.50 -1.78
C HIS A 73 -7.60 5.39 -0.30
N VAL A 74 -8.38 6.06 0.55
CA VAL A 74 -8.30 5.94 2.00
C VAL A 74 -9.62 5.40 2.49
N PHE A 75 -9.58 4.35 3.30
CA PHE A 75 -10.74 3.71 3.88
C PHE A 75 -10.60 3.61 5.39
N VAL A 76 -11.70 3.75 6.11
CA VAL A 76 -11.74 3.40 7.52
C VAL A 76 -11.77 1.88 7.65
N ASP A 77 -11.02 1.35 8.60
CA ASP A 77 -11.06 -0.07 8.93
C ASP A 77 -12.50 -0.50 9.28
N PRO A 78 -12.93 -1.69 8.83
CA PRO A 78 -14.21 -2.23 9.29
C PRO A 78 -14.21 -2.37 10.82
N ALA A 79 -15.37 -2.16 11.45
CA ALA A 79 -15.49 -2.25 12.90
C ALA A 79 -14.95 -3.59 13.44
N GLY A 80 -13.95 -3.52 14.33
CA GLY A 80 -13.26 -4.67 14.88
C GLY A 80 -11.84 -4.85 14.35
N ALA A 81 -11.69 -5.56 13.24
CA ALA A 81 -10.39 -6.01 12.75
C ALA A 81 -9.65 -4.92 11.96
N LYS A 82 -8.47 -4.51 12.43
CA LYS A 82 -7.65 -3.50 11.78
C LYS A 82 -6.91 -4.08 10.57
N ILE A 83 -7.00 -3.40 9.43
CA ILE A 83 -6.27 -3.78 8.22
C ILE A 83 -4.91 -3.08 8.27
N GLY A 84 -3.95 -3.67 9.00
CA GLY A 84 -2.56 -3.21 8.96
C GLY A 84 -1.84 -3.21 10.30
N MET A 85 -0.60 -3.71 10.25
CA MET A 85 0.40 -3.86 11.32
C MET A 85 0.00 -4.66 12.56
N PHE A 86 0.58 -5.86 12.63
CA PHE A 86 0.81 -6.63 13.86
C PHE A 86 1.69 -5.80 14.82
N MET A 87 1.07 -5.05 15.73
CA MET A 87 1.62 -4.99 17.08
C MET A 87 0.96 -6.15 17.80
N ALA A 88 1.75 -7.08 18.33
CA ALA A 88 1.28 -8.19 19.14
C ALA A 88 0.62 -7.65 20.43
N MET A 89 -0.59 -7.12 20.30
CA MET A 89 -1.58 -7.10 21.37
C MET A 89 -2.41 -8.35 21.11
N GLU A 90 -2.34 -9.30 22.04
CA GLU A 90 -2.79 -10.69 21.95
C GLU A 90 -4.24 -10.93 21.47
N ASP A 91 -5.05 -9.89 21.26
CA ASP A 91 -6.52 -9.99 21.11
C ASP A 91 -7.11 -9.23 19.89
N GLN A 92 -6.39 -9.07 18.77
CA GLN A 92 -6.99 -8.50 17.55
C GLN A 92 -7.03 -9.53 16.41
N PRO A 93 -8.21 -9.86 15.85
CA PRO A 93 -8.32 -10.84 14.79
C PRO A 93 -7.64 -10.32 13.51
N PHE A 94 -6.73 -11.13 12.96
CA PHE A 94 -6.19 -10.92 11.62
C PHE A 94 -7.32 -10.91 10.57
N VAL A 95 -7.29 -9.97 9.64
CA VAL A 95 -8.24 -9.92 8.51
C VAL A 95 -7.79 -10.90 7.43
N PRO A 96 -8.54 -11.99 7.14
CA PRO A 96 -8.21 -12.90 6.05
C PRO A 96 -8.23 -12.19 4.69
N PHE A 97 -7.40 -12.65 3.74
CA PHE A 97 -7.33 -12.06 2.40
C PHE A 97 -8.70 -11.99 1.71
N ASP A 98 -9.55 -13.01 1.86
CA ASP A 98 -10.89 -13.01 1.27
C ASP A 98 -11.80 -11.92 1.84
N VAL A 99 -11.68 -11.65 3.15
CA VAL A 99 -12.42 -10.56 3.83
C VAL A 99 -11.90 -9.20 3.35
N TRP A 100 -10.59 -9.06 3.20
CA TRP A 100 -9.96 -7.85 2.64
C TRP A 100 -10.35 -7.64 1.17
N LYS A 101 -10.40 -8.70 0.37
CA LYS A 101 -10.83 -8.67 -1.03
C LYS A 101 -12.29 -8.24 -1.15
N SER A 102 -13.20 -8.87 -0.39
CA SER A 102 -14.62 -8.45 -0.37
C SER A 102 -14.78 -7.01 0.10
N PHE A 103 -14.03 -6.56 1.11
CA PHE A 103 -14.05 -5.16 1.54
C PHE A 103 -13.65 -4.21 0.40
N MET A 104 -12.58 -4.51 -0.33
CA MET A 104 -12.15 -3.71 -1.48
C MET A 104 -13.19 -3.70 -2.61
N GLU A 105 -13.78 -4.87 -2.92
CA GLU A 105 -14.82 -5.00 -3.95
C GLU A 105 -16.10 -4.23 -3.59
N ILE A 106 -16.55 -4.29 -2.32
CA ILE A 106 -17.69 -3.49 -1.81
C ILE A 106 -17.41 -1.99 -1.96
N ASN A 107 -16.16 -1.58 -1.80
CA ASN A 107 -15.73 -0.19 -1.95
C ASN A 107 -15.37 0.18 -3.41
N GLY A 108 -15.74 -0.65 -4.38
CA GLY A 108 -15.58 -0.37 -5.81
C GLY A 108 -14.18 -0.62 -6.37
N ILE A 109 -13.28 -1.23 -5.59
CA ILE A 109 -11.94 -1.63 -6.04
C ILE A 109 -11.98 -3.10 -6.44
N LEU A 110 -12.00 -3.36 -7.76
CA LEU A 110 -11.84 -4.70 -8.30
C LEU A 110 -10.37 -5.10 -8.28
N LEU A 111 -10.02 -6.00 -7.37
CA LEU A 111 -8.67 -6.56 -7.32
C LEU A 111 -8.51 -7.65 -8.39
N PRO A 112 -7.33 -7.77 -9.03
CA PRO A 112 -7.04 -8.88 -9.92
C PRO A 112 -7.22 -10.21 -9.20
N SER A 113 -7.85 -11.17 -9.87
CA SER A 113 -7.88 -12.55 -9.40
C SER A 113 -6.56 -13.20 -9.80
N TYR A 114 -5.70 -13.48 -8.84
CA TYR A 114 -4.48 -14.29 -9.05
C TYR A 114 -4.79 -15.76 -8.82
#